data_AF-A0A5C7FLS7-F1
#
_entry.id   AF-A0A5C7FLS7-F1
#
_cell.length_a   1.000
_cell.length_b   1.000
_cell.length_c   1.000
_cell.angle_alpha   90.00
_cell.angle_beta   90.00
_cell.angle_gamma   90.00
#
_symmetry.space_group_name_H-M   'P 1'
#
loop_
_entity.id
_entity.type
_entity.pdbx_description
1 polymer ?
#
loop_
_entity_poly.entity_id
_entity_poly.type
_entity_poly.pdbx_seq_one_letter_code
_entity_poly.pdbx_strand_id
1 'polypeptide(L)'
;MKLFFMFLLFLFLTSCSDDEDNRPVSDCGPYIEILSSTDGLDPGDAFALADISTEGTCLSIEVSATGCNPDDWTAELVTDGAVAESIPTQTNARFILDRQLPDGASICQAIAFKTFTFDLSDYLTPGALPSNLRLVGPADTARVILFEE
;
A
#
# COMPACT_ATOMS: atom_id res chain seq x y z
N MET A 1 34.06 41.78 -20.80
CA MET A 1 32.68 41.30 -21.04
C MET A 1 32.75 39.85 -21.50
N LYS A 2 32.68 38.87 -20.57
CA LYS A 2 32.55 37.42 -20.86
C LYS A 2 32.51 36.55 -19.60
N LEU A 3 32.83 37.10 -18.42
CA LEU A 3 32.90 36.33 -17.17
C LEU A 3 31.74 36.56 -16.18
N PHE A 4 30.73 37.36 -16.55
CA PHE A 4 29.58 37.64 -15.66
C PHE A 4 28.31 36.87 -16.06
N PHE A 5 28.26 36.31 -17.27
CA PHE A 5 27.06 35.63 -17.78
C PHE A 5 26.96 34.15 -17.37
N MET A 6 28.03 33.58 -16.79
CA MET A 6 28.09 32.15 -16.45
C MET A 6 27.67 31.83 -15.00
N PHE A 7 27.48 32.84 -14.15
CA PHE A 7 27.09 32.63 -12.75
C PHE A 7 25.56 32.64 -12.53
N LEU A 8 24.80 33.21 -13.48
CA LEU A 8 23.34 33.34 -13.33
C LEU A 8 22.55 32.09 -13.76
N LEU A 9 23.20 31.12 -14.41
CA LEU A 9 22.55 29.91 -14.93
C LEU A 9 22.57 28.73 -13.95
N PHE A 10 23.28 28.85 -12.82
CA PHE A 10 23.42 27.77 -11.84
C PHE A 10 22.39 27.81 -10.70
N LEU A 11 21.56 28.86 -10.64
CA LEU A 11 20.60 29.08 -9.55
C LEU A 11 19.19 28.50 -9.80
N PHE A 12 18.97 27.80 -10.92
CA PHE A 12 17.65 27.27 -11.30
C PHE A 12 17.47 25.76 -11.10
N LEU A 13 18.44 25.06 -10.46
CA LEU A 13 18.39 23.59 -10.32
C LEU A 13 18.05 23.09 -8.91
N THR A 14 17.60 23.95 -8.00
CA THR A 14 17.18 23.53 -6.65
C THR A 14 15.73 23.95 -6.38
N SER A 15 14.79 23.30 -7.05
CA SER A 15 13.41 23.20 -6.58
C SER A 15 12.98 21.75 -6.70
N CYS A 16 13.60 20.89 -5.91
CA CYS A 16 12.96 19.66 -5.47
C CYS A 16 12.20 20.06 -4.20
N SER A 17 10.90 20.35 -4.34
CA SER A 17 10.02 20.33 -3.19
C SER A 17 9.86 18.85 -2.84
N ASP A 18 10.62 18.41 -1.84
CA ASP A 18 10.19 17.25 -1.06
C ASP A 18 8.92 17.72 -0.34
N ASP A 19 7.78 17.49 -0.98
CA ASP A 19 6.52 17.37 -0.26
C ASP A 19 6.59 16.02 0.46
N GLU A 20 7.47 15.91 1.46
CA GLU A 20 7.32 14.92 2.50
C GLU A 20 6.00 15.28 3.18
N ASP A 21 4.95 14.57 2.77
CA ASP A 21 3.57 14.74 3.22
C ASP A 21 3.58 14.52 4.74
N ASN A 22 3.78 15.61 5.48
CA ASN A 22 4.03 15.64 6.93
C ASN A 22 2.70 15.45 7.68
N ARG A 23 1.93 14.47 7.23
CA ARG A 23 0.65 14.09 7.77
C ARG A 23 0.88 13.37 9.09
N PRO A 24 0.08 13.66 10.12
CA PRO A 24 0.13 12.89 11.34
C PRO A 24 -0.16 11.42 10.99
N VAL A 25 0.66 10.52 11.53
CA VAL A 25 0.40 9.08 11.44
C VAL A 25 -0.96 8.81 12.06
N SER A 26 -1.82 8.09 11.33
CA SER A 26 -3.13 7.69 11.82
C SER A 26 -3.01 6.69 12.96
N ASP A 27 -4.04 6.64 13.82
CA ASP A 27 -4.16 5.63 14.87
C ASP A 27 -4.23 4.20 14.29
N CYS A 28 -4.58 4.04 13.01
CA CYS A 28 -4.58 2.74 12.31
C CYS A 28 -3.21 2.32 11.77
N GLY A 29 -2.26 3.26 11.61
CA GLY A 29 -1.02 3.04 10.85
C GLY A 29 -0.93 3.89 9.57
N PRO A 30 -0.19 3.45 8.54
CA PRO A 30 -0.06 4.19 7.29
C PRO A 30 -1.39 4.27 6.53
N TYR A 31 -1.56 5.34 5.76
CA TYR A 31 -2.71 5.50 4.88
C TYR A 31 -2.60 4.55 3.67
N ILE A 32 -3.75 4.13 3.13
CA ILE A 32 -3.79 3.54 1.79
C ILE A 32 -3.31 4.55 0.75
N GLU A 33 -2.44 4.12 -0.15
CA GLU A 33 -1.90 4.94 -1.22
C GLU A 33 -2.82 4.91 -2.45
N ILE A 34 -3.14 6.09 -2.98
CA ILE A 34 -3.97 6.24 -4.19
C ILE A 34 -3.08 6.72 -5.33
N LEU A 35 -2.83 5.83 -6.29
CA LEU A 35 -2.02 6.12 -7.48
C LEU A 35 -2.91 6.40 -8.69
N SER A 36 -2.31 6.96 -9.75
CA SER A 36 -3.01 7.15 -11.04
C SER A 36 -3.25 5.84 -11.81
N SER A 37 -2.47 4.80 -11.52
CA SER A 37 -2.61 3.44 -12.05
C SER A 37 -1.86 2.45 -11.15
N THR A 38 -2.34 1.22 -11.09
CA THR A 38 -1.66 0.10 -10.41
C THR A 38 -0.96 -0.86 -11.38
N ASP A 39 -0.92 -0.53 -12.67
CA ASP A 39 -0.31 -1.35 -13.71
C ASP A 39 1.22 -1.34 -13.61
N GLY A 40 1.83 -2.52 -13.67
CA GLY A 40 3.28 -2.67 -13.64
C GLY A 40 3.92 -2.48 -12.27
N LEU A 41 3.13 -2.31 -11.20
CA LEU A 41 3.63 -2.39 -9.83
C LEU A 41 4.23 -3.76 -9.55
N ASP A 42 5.29 -3.76 -8.74
CA ASP A 42 5.86 -4.99 -8.21
C ASP A 42 4.77 -5.75 -7.43
N PRO A 43 4.54 -7.05 -7.71
CA PRO A 43 3.59 -7.85 -6.95
C PRO A 43 4.00 -8.07 -5.48
N GLY A 44 5.24 -7.76 -5.12
CA GLY A 44 5.83 -7.99 -3.81
C GLY A 44 6.26 -9.45 -3.60
N ASP A 45 6.74 -9.71 -2.39
CA ASP A 45 7.09 -11.03 -1.93
C ASP A 45 5.87 -11.96 -1.84
N ALA A 46 6.08 -13.26 -2.06
CA ALA A 46 5.02 -14.25 -1.94
C ALA A 46 4.53 -14.42 -0.49
N PHE A 47 3.21 -14.39 -0.32
CA PHE A 47 2.51 -14.65 0.94
C PHE A 47 1.18 -15.35 0.69
N ALA A 48 0.61 -15.90 1.77
CA ALA A 48 -0.76 -16.35 1.83
C ALA A 48 -1.58 -15.43 2.74
N LEU A 49 -2.80 -15.09 2.33
CA LEU A 49 -3.73 -14.31 3.17
C LEU A 49 -4.28 -15.22 4.27
N ALA A 50 -4.10 -14.83 5.53
CA ALA A 50 -4.55 -15.59 6.70
C ALA A 50 -5.88 -15.05 7.24
N ASP A 51 -5.99 -13.73 7.40
CA ASP A 51 -7.21 -13.06 7.86
C ASP A 51 -7.32 -11.63 7.30
N ILE A 52 -8.54 -11.11 7.26
CA ILE A 52 -8.81 -9.72 6.92
C ILE A 52 -10.03 -9.19 7.67
N SER A 53 -9.87 -8.05 8.31
CA SER A 53 -10.92 -7.45 9.14
C SER A 53 -10.86 -5.93 9.12
N THR A 54 -11.99 -5.30 9.44
CA THR A 54 -12.11 -3.84 9.47
C THR A 54 -12.72 -3.37 10.78
N GLU A 55 -12.17 -2.31 11.35
CA GLU A 55 -12.74 -1.59 12.49
C GLU A 55 -12.75 -0.09 12.16
N GLY A 56 -13.92 0.46 11.85
CA GLY A 56 -14.04 1.83 11.37
C GLY A 56 -13.29 2.03 10.06
N THR A 57 -12.30 2.94 10.02
CA THR A 57 -11.44 3.17 8.86
C THR A 57 -10.18 2.30 8.88
N CYS A 58 -9.92 1.52 9.93
CA CYS A 58 -8.74 0.68 10.02
C CYS A 58 -8.97 -0.67 9.34
N LEU A 59 -8.19 -0.99 8.32
CA LEU A 59 -8.15 -2.30 7.67
C LEU A 59 -6.97 -3.09 8.20
N SER A 60 -7.24 -4.23 8.83
CA SER A 60 -6.23 -5.18 9.29
C SER A 60 -6.13 -6.36 8.33
N ILE A 61 -4.91 -6.66 7.88
CA ILE A 61 -4.59 -7.75 6.97
C ILE A 61 -3.55 -8.63 7.66
N GLU A 62 -3.92 -9.88 7.97
CA GLU A 62 -2.97 -10.87 8.44
C GLU A 62 -2.47 -11.71 7.27
N VAL A 63 -1.16 -11.77 7.11
CA VAL A 63 -0.49 -12.59 6.11
C VAL A 63 0.38 -13.65 6.77
N SER A 64 0.59 -14.74 6.04
CA SER A 64 1.56 -15.75 6.40
C SER A 64 2.55 -15.99 5.26
N ALA A 65 3.81 -16.21 5.62
CA ALA A 65 4.84 -16.59 4.66
C ALA A 65 5.90 -17.43 5.37
N THR A 66 6.71 -18.12 4.58
CA THR A 66 7.89 -18.82 5.10
C THR A 66 8.94 -17.80 5.56
N GLY A 67 9.35 -17.87 6.82
CA GLY A 67 10.31 -16.94 7.44
C GLY A 67 10.35 -17.08 8.96
N CYS A 68 11.41 -16.57 9.58
CA CYS A 68 11.63 -16.68 11.03
C CYS A 68 11.64 -15.32 11.74
N ASN A 69 11.67 -14.23 10.98
CA ASN A 69 11.63 -12.88 11.51
C ASN A 69 10.57 -12.06 10.77
N PRO A 70 9.29 -12.15 11.15
CA PRO A 70 8.25 -11.33 10.56
C PRO A 70 8.38 -9.84 10.95
N ASP A 71 9.09 -9.52 12.03
CA ASP A 71 9.16 -8.14 12.55
C ASP A 71 9.77 -7.16 11.53
N ASP A 72 10.69 -7.64 10.69
CA ASP A 72 11.33 -6.84 9.63
C ASP A 72 10.44 -6.63 8.39
N TRP A 73 9.34 -7.37 8.26
CA TRP A 73 8.50 -7.26 7.07
C TRP A 73 7.80 -5.90 7.01
N THR A 74 7.78 -5.29 5.85
CA THR A 74 7.02 -4.07 5.57
C THR A 74 5.94 -4.38 4.54
N ALA A 75 4.93 -3.52 4.49
CA ALA A 75 3.88 -3.67 3.49
C ALA A 75 3.30 -2.32 3.07
N GLU A 76 2.88 -2.27 1.82
CA GLU A 76 2.15 -1.15 1.23
C GLU A 76 0.76 -1.62 0.80
N LEU A 77 -0.22 -0.72 0.90
CA LEU A 77 -1.57 -0.93 0.39
C LEU A 77 -1.85 0.15 -0.64
N VAL A 78 -2.07 -0.27 -1.89
CA VAL A 78 -2.12 0.66 -3.03
C VAL A 78 -3.37 0.43 -3.85
N THR A 79 -4.05 1.50 -4.27
CA THR A 79 -5.22 1.47 -5.15
C THR A 79 -5.11 2.53 -6.24
N ASP A 80 -5.83 2.36 -7.34
CA ASP A 80 -6.05 3.42 -8.33
C ASP A 80 -7.38 4.17 -8.09
N GLY A 81 -8.13 3.78 -7.05
CA GLY A 81 -9.44 4.35 -6.73
C GLY A 81 -10.53 4.03 -7.75
N ALA A 82 -10.29 3.17 -8.74
CA ALA A 82 -11.27 2.86 -9.77
C ALA A 82 -12.43 2.02 -9.19
N VAL A 83 -13.64 2.57 -9.27
CA VAL A 83 -14.87 1.89 -8.86
C VAL A 83 -15.49 1.18 -10.07
N ALA A 84 -15.61 -0.14 -10.00
CA ALA A 84 -16.28 -0.94 -11.00
C ALA A 84 -17.80 -0.75 -10.93
N GLU A 85 -18.41 -0.47 -12.08
CA GLU A 85 -19.87 -0.34 -12.26
C GLU A 85 -20.56 -1.70 -12.02
N SER A 86 -20.83 -2.01 -10.76
CA SER A 86 -21.46 -3.25 -10.31
C SER A 86 -22.38 -2.99 -9.11
N ILE A 87 -23.25 -3.96 -8.81
CA ILE A 87 -24.14 -3.91 -7.64
C ILE A 87 -23.85 -5.16 -6.78
N PRO A 88 -23.28 -5.00 -5.58
CA PRO A 88 -22.77 -3.75 -4.99
C PRO A 88 -21.52 -3.22 -5.71
N THR A 89 -21.14 -1.97 -5.46
CA THR A 89 -19.94 -1.34 -6.01
C THR A 89 -18.69 -2.08 -5.54
N GLN A 90 -17.70 -2.19 -6.43
CA GLN A 90 -16.47 -2.94 -6.20
C GLN A 90 -15.25 -2.14 -6.59
N THR A 91 -14.16 -2.40 -5.89
CA THR A 91 -12.87 -1.72 -6.05
C THR A 91 -11.74 -2.70 -5.76
N ASN A 92 -10.52 -2.33 -6.15
CA ASN A 92 -9.34 -3.16 -5.88
C ASN A 92 -8.28 -2.36 -5.12
N ALA A 93 -7.63 -3.01 -4.17
CA ALA A 93 -6.35 -2.58 -3.64
C ALA A 93 -5.36 -3.74 -3.76
N ARG A 94 -4.11 -3.41 -4.07
CA ARG A 94 -2.98 -4.33 -4.08
C ARG A 94 -2.27 -4.23 -2.73
N PHE A 95 -2.03 -5.38 -2.12
CA PHE A 95 -1.16 -5.49 -0.96
C PHE A 95 0.20 -5.98 -1.41
N ILE A 96 1.24 -5.19 -1.15
CA ILE A 96 2.62 -5.46 -1.55
C ILE A 96 3.38 -5.75 -0.26
N LEU A 97 3.79 -7.00 -0.08
CA LEU A 97 4.65 -7.40 1.03
C LEU A 97 6.11 -7.27 0.62
N ASP A 98 6.96 -6.78 1.52
CA ASP A 98 8.41 -6.89 1.41
C ASP A 98 8.95 -7.53 2.69
N ARG A 99 9.53 -8.73 2.57
CA ARG A 99 10.09 -9.48 3.71
C ARG A 99 11.55 -9.12 4.00
N GLN A 100 12.10 -8.11 3.31
CA GLN A 100 13.46 -7.59 3.50
C GLN A 100 14.53 -8.68 3.36
N LEU A 101 14.32 -9.63 2.44
CA LEU A 101 15.25 -10.72 2.19
C LEU A 101 16.33 -10.30 1.20
N PRO A 102 17.62 -10.48 1.53
CA PRO A 102 18.70 -10.29 0.57
C PRO A 102 18.56 -11.27 -0.60
N ASP A 103 18.98 -10.84 -1.80
CA ASP A 103 19.01 -11.70 -2.97
C ASP A 103 19.76 -13.01 -2.71
N GLY A 104 19.08 -14.14 -2.94
CA GLY A 104 19.64 -15.48 -2.72
C GLY A 104 19.73 -15.92 -1.24
N ALA A 105 19.13 -15.18 -0.30
CA ALA A 105 19.04 -15.61 1.09
C ALA A 105 18.20 -16.88 1.24
N SER A 106 18.68 -17.81 2.07
CA SER A 106 17.89 -18.98 2.46
C SER A 106 16.84 -18.58 3.49
N ILE A 107 15.56 -18.69 3.13
CA ILE A 107 14.46 -18.58 4.07
C ILE A 107 14.43 -19.80 4.99
N CYS A 108 14.13 -19.59 6.27
CA CYS A 108 13.83 -20.72 7.15
C CYS A 108 12.46 -21.32 6.77
N GLN A 109 12.27 -22.62 7.04
CA GLN A 109 11.03 -23.34 6.66
C GLN A 109 9.88 -23.16 7.67
N ALA A 110 10.02 -22.26 8.65
CA ALA A 110 8.93 -21.94 9.56
C ALA A 110 7.88 -21.08 8.85
N ILE A 111 6.61 -21.27 9.19
CA ILE A 111 5.53 -20.38 8.77
C ILE A 111 5.40 -19.29 9.84
N ALA A 112 5.59 -18.03 9.44
CA ALA A 112 5.40 -16.87 10.28
C ALA A 112 4.14 -16.10 9.84
N PHE A 113 3.51 -15.42 10.79
CA PHE A 113 2.33 -14.60 10.59
C PHE A 113 2.64 -13.16 10.98
N LYS A 114 2.03 -12.19 10.28
CA LYS A 114 2.09 -10.77 10.66
C LYS A 114 0.81 -10.07 10.25
N THR A 115 0.32 -9.22 11.15
CA THR A 115 -0.78 -8.30 10.86
C THR A 115 -0.24 -6.93 10.50
N PHE A 116 -0.75 -6.38 9.41
CA PHE A 116 -0.56 -5.00 9.00
C PHE A 116 -1.88 -4.27 9.07
N THR A 117 -1.87 -3.02 9.55
CA THR A 117 -3.08 -2.21 9.66
C THR A 117 -2.89 -0.92 8.86
N PHE A 118 -3.89 -0.56 8.07
CA PHE A 118 -3.90 0.61 7.20
C PHE A 118 -5.11 1.49 7.46
N ASP A 119 -4.95 2.81 7.30
CA ASP A 119 -6.06 3.76 7.36
C ASP A 119 -6.69 3.94 5.97
N LEU A 120 -7.98 3.62 5.86
CA LEU A 120 -8.79 3.79 4.66
C LEU A 120 -9.50 5.14 4.55
N SER A 121 -9.28 6.10 5.46
CA SER A 121 -10.02 7.37 5.50
C SER A 121 -9.95 8.18 4.20
N ASP A 122 -8.77 8.26 3.57
CA ASP A 122 -8.58 8.92 2.27
C ASP A 122 -9.31 8.21 1.12
N TYR A 123 -9.52 6.91 1.28
CA TYR A 123 -10.20 6.07 0.32
C TYR A 123 -11.72 6.07 0.49
N LEU A 124 -12.20 6.18 1.74
CA LEU A 124 -13.62 6.18 2.11
C LEU A 124 -14.26 7.58 2.00
N THR A 125 -13.85 8.38 1.02
CA THR A 125 -14.39 9.74 0.86
C THR A 125 -15.85 9.73 0.38
N PRO A 126 -16.68 10.70 0.82
CA PRO A 126 -18.08 10.78 0.42
C PRO A 126 -18.25 10.88 -1.10
N GLY A 127 -18.93 9.91 -1.70
CA GLY A 127 -19.22 9.85 -3.15
C GLY A 127 -18.51 8.72 -3.90
N ALA A 128 -17.53 8.05 -3.27
CA ALA A 128 -16.81 6.91 -3.85
C ALA A 128 -16.78 5.68 -2.94
N LEU A 129 -17.67 5.61 -1.94
CA LEU A 129 -17.73 4.50 -0.97
C LEU A 129 -18.01 3.17 -1.69
N PRO A 130 -17.01 2.28 -1.80
CA PRO A 130 -17.25 0.96 -2.34
C PRO A 130 -17.77 0.06 -1.23
N SER A 131 -18.86 -0.67 -1.46
CA SER A 131 -19.34 -1.63 -0.46
C SER A 131 -18.38 -2.82 -0.34
N ASN A 132 -17.59 -3.10 -1.39
CA ASN A 132 -16.59 -4.18 -1.41
C ASN A 132 -15.21 -3.70 -1.86
N LEU A 133 -14.20 -4.06 -1.07
CA LEU A 133 -12.78 -3.97 -1.42
C LEU A 133 -12.26 -5.35 -1.77
N ARG A 134 -11.70 -5.50 -2.96
CA ARG A 134 -10.95 -6.69 -3.35
C ARG A 134 -9.46 -6.47 -3.10
N LEU A 135 -8.90 -7.26 -2.19
CA LEU A 135 -7.47 -7.28 -1.96
C LEU A 135 -6.78 -8.21 -2.96
N VAL A 136 -5.71 -7.74 -3.58
CA VAL A 136 -4.92 -8.48 -4.56
C VAL A 136 -3.51 -8.66 -4.03
N GLY A 137 -3.12 -9.93 -3.82
CA GLY A 137 -1.74 -10.33 -3.58
C GLY A 137 -1.11 -10.98 -4.83
N PRO A 138 0.12 -11.50 -4.71
CA PRO A 138 0.85 -12.14 -5.81
C PRO A 138 0.22 -13.47 -6.24
N ALA A 139 -0.34 -14.24 -5.30
CA ALA A 139 -0.97 -15.54 -5.58
C ALA A 139 -2.43 -15.63 -5.11
N ASP A 140 -2.83 -14.79 -4.15
CA ASP A 140 -4.15 -14.83 -3.52
C ASP A 140 -4.94 -13.54 -3.77
N THR A 141 -6.27 -13.68 -3.73
CA THR A 141 -7.18 -12.53 -3.78
C THR A 141 -8.27 -12.73 -2.74
N ALA A 142 -8.50 -11.72 -1.90
CA ALA A 142 -9.57 -11.73 -0.90
C ALA A 142 -10.59 -10.62 -1.18
N ARG A 143 -11.78 -10.76 -0.61
CA ARG A 143 -12.84 -9.75 -0.66
C ARG A 143 -13.22 -9.36 0.74
N VAL A 144 -13.33 -8.06 0.97
CA VAL A 144 -13.73 -7.44 2.23
C VAL A 144 -14.98 -6.64 1.98
N ILE A 145 -15.98 -6.83 2.82
CA ILE A 145 -17.17 -5.98 2.85
C ILE A 145 -16.82 -4.80 3.76
N LEU A 146 -16.77 -3.59 3.21
CA LEU A 146 -16.39 -2.39 3.96
C LEU A 146 -17.58 -1.74 4.68
N PHE A 147 -18.78 -1.91 4.12
CA PHE A 147 -20.03 -1.45 4.71
C PHE A 147 -21.08 -2.53 4.51
N GLU A 148 -21.70 -2.98 5.61
CA GLU A 148 -22.99 -3.66 5.52
C GLU A 148 -24.07 -2.59 5.28
N GLU A 149 -24.85 -2.76 4.21
CA GLU A 149 -26.00 -1.90 3.91
C GLU A 149 -27.17 -2.17 4.85
#